data_AF-A0A3B1AHZ4-F1
#
_entry.id   AF-A0A3B1AHZ4-F1
#
_cell.length_a   1.000
_cell.length_b   1.000
_cell.length_c   1.000
_cell.angle_alpha   90.00
_cell.angle_beta   90.00
_cell.angle_gamma   90.00
#
_symmetry.space_group_name_H-M   'P 1'
#
loop_
_entity.id
_entity.type
_entity.pdbx_description
1 polymer ?
#
loop_
_entity_poly.entity_id
_entity_poly.type
_entity_poly.pdbx_seq_one_letter_code
_entity_poly.pdbx_strand_id
1 'polypeptide(L)'
;MKIKILVTLFFVVNIIACSAETDCFIADSLTALKTVKIEGTDYFIYLRISGFQEKIAYYELYKDKPVFDVCGQSSIEAIYGDSVDPALGAVSKLMVMNDKLIIIYSKDRSSIIELKNVPVEIN
;
A
#
# COMPACT_ATOMS: atom_id res chain seq x y z
N MET A 1 -70.68 6.24 18.69
CA MET A 1 -69.96 5.15 17.99
C MET A 1 -69.15 5.72 16.83
N LYS A 2 -67.82 5.66 16.89
CA LYS A 2 -66.91 5.17 15.83
C LYS A 2 -65.47 5.23 16.36
N ILE A 3 -64.91 4.03 16.49
CA ILE A 3 -63.54 3.60 16.80
C ILE A 3 -62.58 4.10 15.70
N LYS A 4 -61.33 4.53 15.92
CA LYS A 4 -60.06 3.74 16.00
C LYS A 4 -58.87 4.75 16.01
N ILE A 5 -57.88 4.62 16.90
CA ILE A 5 -56.48 4.17 16.62
C ILE A 5 -55.72 5.11 15.65
N LEU A 6 -54.59 5.75 15.99
CA LEU A 6 -53.28 5.09 16.12
C LEU A 6 -52.25 6.06 16.70
N VAL A 7 -51.46 5.57 17.68
CA VAL A 7 -50.19 6.12 18.15
C VAL A 7 -49.13 5.90 17.07
N THR A 8 -48.42 6.95 16.61
CA THR A 8 -47.03 6.74 16.19
C THR A 8 -46.17 8.00 16.39
N LEU A 9 -45.40 7.90 17.47
CA LEU A 9 -44.12 8.55 17.71
C LEU A 9 -43.24 8.48 16.45
N PHE A 10 -42.83 9.62 15.89
CA PHE A 10 -41.65 9.67 15.00
C PHE A 10 -40.67 10.70 15.54
N PHE A 11 -39.86 10.20 16.46
CA PHE A 11 -38.62 10.76 16.94
C PHE A 11 -37.66 10.81 15.76
N VAL A 12 -37.60 11.94 15.04
CA VAL A 12 -36.56 12.16 14.01
C VAL A 12 -35.32 12.70 14.71
N VAL A 13 -34.71 11.86 15.56
CA VAL A 13 -33.33 12.05 15.96
C VAL A 13 -32.51 11.75 14.72
N ASN A 14 -32.12 12.82 14.02
CA ASN A 14 -31.04 12.78 13.06
C ASN A 14 -29.77 12.48 13.84
N ILE A 15 -29.54 11.20 14.11
CA ILE A 15 -28.20 10.68 14.41
C ILE A 15 -27.38 10.94 13.17
N ILE A 16 -26.67 12.08 13.18
CA ILE A 16 -25.58 12.35 12.25
C ILE A 16 -24.48 11.37 12.67
N ALA A 17 -24.57 10.13 12.18
CA ALA A 17 -23.46 9.19 12.20
C ALA A 17 -22.44 9.69 11.18
N CYS A 18 -21.76 10.79 11.51
CA CYS A 18 -20.59 11.22 10.78
C CYS A 18 -19.46 10.31 11.25
N SER A 19 -19.27 9.19 10.56
CA SER A 19 -17.96 8.54 10.54
C SER A 19 -17.00 9.61 10.06
N ALA A 20 -16.07 10.04 10.91
CA ALA A 20 -14.95 10.88 10.49
C ALA A 20 -14.02 10.00 9.64
N GLU A 21 -14.47 9.63 8.45
CA GLU A 21 -13.57 9.09 7.44
C GLU A 21 -12.64 10.24 7.09
N THR A 22 -11.39 10.10 7.52
CA THR A 22 -10.36 11.06 7.12
C THR A 22 -10.17 10.83 5.63
N ASP A 23 -10.50 11.82 4.81
CA ASP A 23 -10.27 11.77 3.36
C ASP A 23 -8.76 11.67 3.10
N CYS A 24 -8.26 10.45 2.98
CA CYS A 24 -6.86 10.16 2.75
C CYS A 24 -6.57 10.20 1.25
N PHE A 25 -5.96 11.29 0.77
CA PHE A 25 -5.63 11.49 -0.65
C PHE A 25 -4.34 10.76 -1.13
N ILE A 26 -3.79 9.81 -0.36
CA ILE A 26 -2.33 9.55 -0.38
C ILE A 26 -1.92 8.11 -0.75
N ALA A 27 -2.72 7.07 -0.50
CA ALA A 27 -2.38 5.71 -0.92
C ALA A 27 -3.62 4.87 -1.21
N ASP A 28 -3.68 4.28 -2.40
CA ASP A 28 -4.76 3.34 -2.75
C ASP A 28 -4.50 1.96 -2.16
N SER A 29 -3.23 1.54 -2.10
CA SER A 29 -2.85 0.32 -1.42
C SER A 29 -1.41 0.33 -0.94
N LEU A 30 -1.18 -0.40 0.14
CA LEU A 30 0.12 -0.62 0.71
C LEU A 30 0.23 -2.09 1.14
N THR A 31 1.13 -2.83 0.49
CA THR A 31 1.25 -4.28 0.65
C THR A 31 2.64 -4.63 1.16
N ALA A 32 2.72 -5.32 2.30
CA ALA A 32 3.98 -5.90 2.76
C ALA A 32 4.37 -7.06 1.83
N LEU A 33 5.60 -7.07 1.33
CA LEU A 33 6.08 -8.12 0.42
C LEU A 33 6.95 -9.13 1.15
N LYS A 34 8.02 -8.65 1.78
CA LYS A 34 9.03 -9.50 2.40
C LYS A 34 9.83 -8.76 3.45
N THR A 35 10.28 -9.50 4.46
CA THR A 35 11.34 -9.06 5.38
C THR A 35 12.61 -9.84 5.04
N VAL A 36 13.73 -9.14 4.91
CA VAL A 36 15.05 -9.73 4.65
C VAL A 36 16.03 -9.31 5.75
N LYS A 37 16.94 -10.21 6.13
CA LYS A 37 17.97 -9.92 7.14
C LYS A 37 19.34 -9.81 6.47
N ILE A 38 20.00 -8.67 6.66
CA ILE A 38 21.34 -8.38 6.11
C ILE A 38 22.22 -7.95 7.28
N GLU A 39 23.33 -8.66 7.51
CA GLU A 39 24.28 -8.37 8.59
C GLU A 39 23.63 -8.19 9.98
N GLY A 40 22.54 -8.95 10.23
CA GLY A 40 21.81 -8.89 11.49
C GLY A 40 20.72 -7.82 11.56
N THR A 41 20.63 -6.92 10.58
CA THR A 41 19.59 -5.89 10.47
C THR A 41 18.42 -6.41 9.63
N ASP A 42 17.18 -6.19 10.10
CA ASP A 42 15.97 -6.54 9.38
C ASP A 42 15.55 -5.38 8.46
N TYR A 43 15.28 -5.69 7.20
CA TYR A 43 14.77 -4.76 6.20
C TYR A 43 13.39 -5.18 5.76
N PHE A 44 12.50 -4.21 5.59
CA PHE A 44 11.10 -4.44 5.28
C PHE A 44 10.78 -3.86 3.92
N ILE A 45 10.28 -4.70 3.01
CA ILE A 45 9.96 -4.31 1.64
C ILE A 45 8.45 -4.22 1.47
N TYR A 46 8.01 -3.09 0.95
CA TYR A 46 6.59 -2.81 0.67
C TYR A 46 6.39 -2.46 -0.80
N LEU A 47 5.21 -2.81 -1.31
CA LEU A 47 4.67 -2.29 -2.55
C LEU A 47 3.62 -1.24 -2.20
N ARG A 48 3.85 0.01 -2.60
CA ARG A 48 2.86 1.08 -2.53
C ARG A 48 2.27 1.32 -3.92
N ILE A 49 0.95 1.47 -3.99
CA ILE A 49 0.28 1.97 -5.19
C ILE A 49 -0.48 3.22 -4.80
N SER A 50 -0.19 4.32 -5.47
CA SER A 50 -0.81 5.63 -5.20
C SER A 50 -1.04 6.40 -6.49
N GLY A 51 -1.92 7.39 -6.41
CA GLY A 51 -2.27 8.29 -7.50
C GLY A 51 -3.79 8.37 -7.67
N PHE A 52 -4.31 9.45 -8.24
CA PHE A 52 -5.76 9.64 -8.31
C PHE A 52 -6.36 8.87 -9.50
N GLN A 53 -6.05 9.30 -10.72
CA GLN A 53 -6.49 8.64 -11.96
C GLN A 53 -5.45 7.63 -12.46
N GLU A 54 -4.20 8.06 -12.57
CA GLU A 54 -3.08 7.20 -12.92
C GLU A 54 -2.46 6.65 -11.65
N LYS A 55 -2.35 5.32 -11.58
CA LYS A 55 -1.75 4.63 -10.44
C LYS A 55 -0.28 4.38 -10.73
N ILE A 56 0.58 4.80 -9.81
CA ILE A 56 2.01 4.55 -9.87
C ILE A 56 2.34 3.55 -8.76
N ALA A 57 3.08 2.51 -9.13
CA ALA A 57 3.59 1.51 -8.20
C ALA A 57 4.99 1.91 -7.75
N TYR A 58 5.27 1.78 -6.46
CA TYR A 58 6.56 2.04 -5.85
C TYR A 58 6.98 0.84 -5.01
N TYR A 59 8.25 0.47 -5.10
CA TYR A 59 8.85 -0.44 -4.15
C TYR A 59 9.61 0.36 -3.10
N GLU A 60 9.26 0.15 -1.84
CA GLU A 60 9.82 0.87 -0.70
C GLU A 60 10.62 -0.09 0.19
N LEU A 61 11.78 0.35 0.65
CA LEU A 61 12.64 -0.36 1.59
C LEU A 61 12.73 0.45 2.88
N TYR A 62 12.49 -0.22 4.02
CA TYR A 62 12.61 0.37 5.35
C TYR A 62 13.64 -0.41 6.17
N LYS A 63 14.45 0.31 6.96
CA LYS A 63 15.45 -0.27 7.87
C LYS A 63 14.88 -0.63 9.26
N ASP A 64 13.67 -0.18 9.53
CA ASP A 64 12.88 -0.50 10.72
C ASP A 64 11.46 -0.85 10.28
N LYS A 65 10.72 -1.60 11.11
CA LYS A 65 9.35 -1.99 10.77
C LYS A 65 8.45 -0.76 10.78
N PRO A 66 7.92 -0.30 9.63
CA PRO A 66 7.05 0.86 9.61
C PRO A 66 5.69 0.52 10.22
N VAL A 67 5.09 1.50 10.88
CA VAL A 67 3.68 1.49 11.29
C VAL A 67 2.99 2.55 10.46
N PHE A 68 1.96 2.14 9.73
CA PHE A 68 1.20 3.02 8.86
C PHE A 68 -0.09 3.47 9.54
N ASP A 69 -0.41 4.73 9.38
CA ASP A 69 -1.69 5.28 9.79
C ASP A 69 -2.82 4.88 8.81
N VAL A 70 -4.03 5.38 9.06
CA VAL A 70 -5.21 5.12 8.23
C VAL A 70 -5.06 5.63 6.80
N CYS A 71 -4.15 6.58 6.56
CA CYS A 71 -3.83 7.12 5.24
C CYS A 71 -2.63 6.43 4.58
N GLY A 72 -2.07 5.38 5.19
CA GLY A 72 -0.90 4.69 4.69
C GLY A 72 0.40 5.47 4.84
N GLN A 73 0.43 6.52 5.67
CA GLN A 73 1.64 7.28 5.99
C GLN A 73 2.36 6.62 7.16
N SER A 74 3.69 6.54 7.08
CA SER A 74 4.55 6.04 8.16
C SER A 74 5.29 7.20 8.80
N SER A 75 5.49 7.11 10.12
CA SER A 75 6.38 8.03 10.86
C SER A 75 7.87 7.76 10.59
N ILE A 76 8.18 6.61 10.01
CA ILE A 76 9.51 6.21 9.55
C ILE A 76 9.56 6.36 8.03
N GLU A 77 10.58 7.06 7.54
CA GLU A 77 10.81 7.25 6.11
C GLU A 77 11.45 5.99 5.48
N ALA A 78 11.12 5.74 4.21
CA ALA A 78 11.78 4.68 3.46
C ALA A 78 13.22 5.09 3.13
N ILE A 79 14.18 4.17 3.32
CA ILE A 79 15.58 4.39 2.91
C ILE A 79 15.75 4.29 1.38
N TYR A 80 14.77 3.70 0.70
CA TYR A 80 14.64 3.72 -0.74
C TYR A 80 13.15 3.66 -1.10
N GLY A 81 12.73 4.45 -2.09
CA GLY A 81 11.40 4.40 -2.67
C GLY A 81 11.48 4.86 -4.11
N ASP A 82 11.31 3.93 -5.05
CA ASP A 82 11.40 4.22 -6.48
C ASP A 82 10.22 3.63 -7.23
N SER A 83 9.80 4.35 -8.27
CA SER A 83 8.66 3.98 -9.09
C SER A 83 9.01 2.84 -10.03
N VAL A 84 8.07 1.92 -10.22
CA VAL A 84 8.12 0.95 -11.31
C VAL A 84 7.93 1.70 -12.61
N ASP A 85 8.89 1.59 -13.52
CA ASP A 85 8.83 2.18 -14.86
C ASP A 85 8.42 1.13 -15.90
N PRO A 86 7.18 1.16 -16.42
CA PRO A 86 6.73 0.22 -17.44
C PRO A 86 7.49 0.32 -18.77
N ALA A 87 8.16 1.45 -19.04
CA ALA A 87 8.98 1.63 -20.24
C ALA A 87 10.26 0.77 -20.21
N LEU A 88 10.74 0.40 -19.02
CA LEU A 88 11.91 -0.47 -18.85
C LEU A 88 11.58 -1.97 -19.01
N GLY A 89 10.31 -2.34 -18.89
CA GLY A 89 9.81 -3.71 -19.09
C GLY A 89 8.98 -4.21 -17.91
N ALA A 90 8.80 -5.52 -17.84
CA ALA A 90 8.14 -6.15 -16.68
C ALA A 90 9.15 -6.33 -15.55
N VAL A 91 8.72 -6.09 -14.31
CA VAL A 91 9.59 -6.33 -13.14
C VAL A 91 9.82 -7.83 -13.01
N SER A 92 11.08 -8.24 -13.02
CA SER A 92 11.48 -9.65 -12.92
C SER A 92 11.97 -10.02 -11.53
N LYS A 93 12.65 -9.09 -10.84
CA LYS A 93 13.25 -9.33 -9.52
C LYS A 93 13.49 -8.04 -8.76
N LEU A 94 13.46 -8.12 -7.44
CA LEU A 94 14.02 -7.12 -6.53
C LEU A 94 15.33 -7.63 -5.93
N MET A 95 16.35 -6.78 -5.93
CA MET A 95 17.63 -7.08 -5.29
C MET A 95 17.90 -6.09 -4.16
N VAL A 96 18.23 -6.60 -2.97
CA VAL A 96 18.68 -5.76 -1.85
C VAL A 96 20.20 -5.90 -1.72
N MET A 97 20.91 -4.77 -1.77
CA MET A 97 22.37 -4.72 -1.70
C MET A 97 22.81 -3.39 -1.08
N ASN A 98 23.66 -3.42 -0.05
CA ASN A 98 24.20 -2.22 0.61
C ASN A 98 23.13 -1.16 0.99
N ASP A 99 22.09 -1.55 1.73
CA ASP A 99 20.97 -0.68 2.13
C ASP A 99 20.16 -0.08 0.96
N LYS A 100 20.30 -0.63 -0.25
CA LYS A 100 19.54 -0.21 -1.43
C LYS A 100 18.66 -1.32 -1.93
N LEU A 101 17.52 -0.94 -2.47
CA LEU A 101 16.66 -1.80 -3.26
C LEU A 101 16.86 -1.47 -4.74
N ILE A 102 17.00 -2.48 -5.57
CA ILE A 102 17.19 -2.34 -7.02
C ILE A 102 16.08 -3.12 -7.71
N ILE A 103 15.36 -2.45 -8.60
CA ILE A 103 14.31 -3.05 -9.43
C ILE A 103 14.97 -3.57 -10.71
N ILE A 104 14.90 -4.88 -10.93
CA ILE A 104 15.39 -5.52 -12.14
C ILE A 104 14.22 -5.77 -13.10
N TYR A 105 14.40 -5.34 -14.34
CA TYR A 105 13.39 -5.43 -15.40
C TYR A 105 13.78 -6.50 -16.43
N SER A 106 12.76 -7.14 -17.01
CA SER A 106 12.87 -8.04 -18.16
C SER A 106 12.08 -7.46 -19.34
N LYS A 107 12.70 -7.51 -20.52
CA LYS A 107 12.01 -7.23 -21.79
C LYS A 107 11.24 -8.43 -22.32
N ASP A 108 11.53 -9.62 -21.81
CA ASP A 108 10.77 -10.83 -22.13
C ASP A 108 9.43 -10.82 -21.36
N ARG A 109 8.33 -10.84 -22.11
CA ARG A 109 6.95 -10.81 -21.60
C ARG A 109 6.38 -12.21 -21.37
N SER A 110 7.16 -13.27 -21.60
CA SER A 110 6.73 -14.67 -21.44
C SER A 110 6.31 -15.02 -20.00
N SER A 111 6.72 -14.21 -19.02
CA SER A 111 6.45 -14.41 -17.59
C SER A 111 6.17 -13.07 -16.91
N ILE A 112 5.00 -12.48 -17.17
CA ILE A 112 4.53 -11.32 -16.41
C ILE A 112 4.26 -11.76 -14.97
N ILE A 113 5.09 -11.29 -14.04
CA ILE A 113 4.92 -11.52 -12.61
C ILE A 113 4.09 -10.39 -12.03
N GLU A 114 3.08 -10.71 -11.22
CA GLU A 114 2.34 -9.68 -10.47
C GLU A 114 3.30 -8.95 -9.51
N LEU A 115 3.19 -7.62 -9.41
CA LEU A 115 4.13 -6.80 -8.62
C LEU A 115 4.24 -7.23 -7.16
N LYS A 116 3.18 -7.81 -6.58
CA LYS A 116 3.17 -8.35 -5.20
C LYS A 116 3.92 -9.69 -5.04
N ASN A 117 4.20 -10.39 -6.14
CA ASN A 117 4.80 -11.73 -6.16
C ASN A 117 6.24 -11.72 -6.73
N VAL A 118 6.82 -10.54 -6.97
CA VAL A 118 8.17 -10.42 -7.53
C VAL A 118 9.19 -11.05 -6.56
N PRO A 119 10.08 -11.93 -7.05
CA PRO A 119 11.09 -12.55 -6.21
C PRO A 119 12.06 -11.50 -5.66
N VAL A 120 12.50 -11.71 -4.42
CA VAL A 120 13.46 -10.85 -3.72
C VAL A 120 14.72 -11.66 -3.42
N GLU A 121 15.86 -11.16 -3.89
CA GLU A 121 17.20 -11.70 -3.62
C GLU A 121 18.04 -10.71 -2.80
N ILE A 122 19.01 -11.26 -2.06
CA ILE A 122 19.95 -10.53 -1.22
C ILE A 122 21.34 -10.80 -1.79
N ASN A 123 22.16 -9.76 -1.94
CA ASN A 123 23.55 -9.86 -2.40
C ASN A 123 24.49 -9.13 -1.45
#